data_AF-A0A9Q6IAB1-F1
#
_entry.id   AF-A0A9Q6IAB1-F1
#
_cell.length_a   1.000
_cell.length_b   1.000
_cell.length_c   1.000
_cell.angle_alpha   90.00
_cell.angle_beta   90.00
_cell.angle_gamma   90.00
#
_symmetry.space_group_name_H-M   'P 1'
#
loop_
_entity.id
_entity.type
_entity.pdbx_description
1 polymer ?
#
loop_
_entity_poly.entity_id
_entity_poly.type
_entity_poly.pdbx_seq_one_letter_code
_entity_poly.pdbx_strand_id
1 'polypeptide(L)'
;MCMGKLTLAVLLVVALVGCGSSNDKAEELIEASGLDKQYSTIVEIASAGYASRYPMLGREQIRNVVRDKIDPDGLKSQMVDIYADHFDNNELELMIRANKYPEQAMAIILGSKEGRALAEKVLKVQKKISQDMQESMADSDDAIVDALDDLKG
;
A
#
# COMPACT_ATOMS: atom_id res chain seq x y z
N MET A 1 -56.47 -13.73 -22.97
CA MET A 1 -56.13 -13.18 -21.65
C MET A 1 -54.77 -13.78 -21.26
N CYS A 2 -53.69 -13.11 -21.62
CA CYS A 2 -52.92 -12.14 -20.83
C CYS A 2 -51.69 -12.80 -20.18
N MET A 3 -50.59 -12.74 -20.94
CA MET A 3 -49.22 -12.76 -20.48
C MET A 3 -49.00 -11.67 -19.42
N GLY A 4 -48.40 -12.01 -18.28
CA GLY A 4 -47.95 -11.05 -17.25
C GLY A 4 -47.23 -11.80 -16.13
N LYS A 5 -45.89 -11.80 -16.07
CA LYS A 5 -45.00 -10.78 -15.49
C LYS A 5 -44.50 -11.20 -14.10
N LEU A 6 -43.18 -11.33 -14.02
CA LEU A 6 -42.30 -10.90 -12.92
C LEU A 6 -42.41 -11.58 -11.54
N THR A 7 -41.40 -12.39 -11.22
CA THR A 7 -40.82 -12.47 -9.87
C THR A 7 -39.28 -12.48 -10.02
N LEU A 8 -38.67 -11.29 -9.94
CA LEU A 8 -37.93 -10.79 -8.76
C LEU A 8 -36.63 -11.61 -8.55
N ALA A 9 -35.55 -11.30 -9.26
CA ALA A 9 -34.52 -10.37 -8.78
C ALA A 9 -34.00 -10.71 -7.37
N VAL A 10 -33.31 -11.85 -7.22
CA VAL A 10 -32.35 -12.05 -6.12
C VAL A 10 -31.04 -11.39 -6.54
N LEU A 11 -31.03 -10.05 -6.51
CA LEU A 11 -29.78 -9.29 -6.40
C LEU A 11 -29.30 -9.50 -4.97
N LEU A 12 -28.41 -10.47 -4.79
CA LEU A 12 -27.63 -10.65 -3.57
C LEU A 12 -26.84 -9.37 -3.34
N VAL A 13 -27.39 -8.51 -2.49
CA VAL A 13 -26.67 -7.40 -1.85
C VAL A 13 -25.63 -8.02 -0.93
N VAL A 14 -24.45 -8.29 -1.47
CA VAL A 14 -23.22 -8.51 -0.69
C VAL A 14 -22.39 -7.23 -0.83
N ALA A 15 -22.90 -6.12 -0.30
CA ALA A 15 -22.25 -4.82 -0.48
C ALA A 15 -21.66 -4.23 0.81
N LEU A 16 -21.76 -4.89 1.97
CA LEU A 16 -21.38 -4.25 3.26
C LEU A 16 -20.51 -5.11 4.20
N VAL A 17 -19.94 -6.23 3.74
CA VAL A 17 -18.90 -6.98 4.49
C VAL A 17 -17.49 -6.73 3.91
N GLY A 18 -17.38 -5.91 2.86
CA GLY A 18 -16.17 -5.77 2.05
C GLY A 18 -15.03 -4.94 2.66
N CYS A 19 -15.31 -3.95 3.53
CA CYS A 19 -14.23 -3.11 4.06
C CYS A 19 -13.47 -3.75 5.23
N GLY A 20 -14.18 -4.39 6.17
CA GLY A 20 -13.51 -5.03 7.31
C GLY A 20 -12.65 -6.23 6.89
N SER A 21 -13.13 -7.03 5.93
CA SER A 21 -12.39 -8.22 5.49
C SER A 21 -11.25 -7.93 4.50
N SER A 22 -11.28 -6.78 3.82
CA SER A 22 -10.17 -6.34 2.97
C SER A 22 -9.01 -5.84 3.81
N ASN A 23 -9.29 -5.10 4.90
CA ASN A 23 -8.26 -4.67 5.85
C ASN A 23 -7.50 -5.85 6.48
N ASP A 24 -8.20 -6.89 6.94
CA ASP A 24 -7.55 -8.09 7.48
C ASP A 24 -6.60 -8.75 6.46
N LYS A 25 -7.00 -8.76 5.18
CA LYS A 25 -6.18 -9.34 4.10
C LYS A 25 -5.05 -8.42 3.67
N ALA A 26 -5.25 -7.11 3.68
CA ALA A 26 -4.20 -6.15 3.43
C ALA A 26 -3.15 -6.21 4.56
N GLU A 27 -3.57 -6.35 5.82
CA GLU A 27 -2.68 -6.59 6.95
C GLU A 27 -1.85 -7.87 6.75
N GLU A 28 -2.49 -9.00 6.40
CA GLU A 28 -1.77 -10.25 6.09
C GLU A 28 -0.74 -10.06 4.95
N LEU A 29 -1.09 -9.30 3.90
CA LEU A 29 -0.17 -9.00 2.80
C LEU A 29 1.02 -8.17 3.26
N ILE A 30 0.79 -7.10 4.03
CA ILE A 30 1.86 -6.22 4.51
C ILE A 30 2.78 -6.98 5.46
N GLU A 31 2.25 -7.83 6.34
CA GLU A 31 3.06 -8.71 7.20
C GLU A 31 3.89 -9.71 6.41
N ALA A 32 3.29 -10.32 5.39
CA ALA A 32 4.00 -11.26 4.52
C ALA A 32 5.08 -10.58 3.67
N SER A 33 4.95 -9.28 3.35
CA SER A 33 5.94 -8.53 2.56
C SER A 33 7.27 -8.33 3.31
N GLY A 34 7.27 -8.50 4.63
CA GLY A 34 8.44 -8.26 5.47
C GLY A 34 8.76 -6.78 5.62
N LEU A 35 7.74 -5.91 5.61
CA LEU A 35 7.87 -4.45 5.75
C LEU A 35 8.76 -4.06 6.95
N ASP A 36 8.57 -4.71 8.10
CA ASP A 36 9.35 -4.47 9.32
C ASP A 36 10.85 -4.68 9.11
N LYS A 37 11.21 -5.71 8.32
CA LYS A 37 12.61 -6.00 7.98
C LYS A 37 13.17 -5.01 6.97
N GLN A 38 12.31 -4.36 6.20
CA GLN A 38 12.66 -3.39 5.16
C GLN A 38 12.61 -1.95 5.66
N TYR A 39 12.06 -1.67 6.85
CA TYR A 39 11.92 -0.31 7.38
C TYR A 39 13.25 0.47 7.36
N SER A 40 14.36 -0.16 7.74
CA SER A 40 15.68 0.50 7.66
C SER A 40 16.03 0.92 6.24
N THR A 41 15.69 0.11 5.23
CA THR A 41 15.92 0.42 3.81
C THR A 41 15.01 1.57 3.35
N ILE A 42 13.75 1.60 3.81
CA ILE A 42 12.81 2.69 3.53
C ILE A 42 13.35 4.01 4.08
N VAL A 43 13.81 4.02 5.33
CA VAL A 43 14.45 5.19 5.96
C VAL A 43 15.67 5.63 5.16
N GLU A 44 16.54 4.72 4.72
CA GLU A 44 17.72 5.07 3.92
C GLU A 44 17.35 5.69 2.56
N ILE A 45 16.35 5.13 1.87
CA ILE A 45 15.87 5.67 0.58
C ILE A 45 15.27 7.06 0.77
N ALA A 46 14.41 7.24 1.78
CA ALA A 46 13.82 8.53 2.10
C ALA A 46 14.92 9.55 2.46
N SER A 47 15.88 9.16 3.31
CA SER A 47 17.02 10.00 3.71
C SER A 47 17.88 10.44 2.53
N ALA A 48 18.10 9.57 1.54
CA ALA A 48 18.82 9.93 0.32
C ALA A 48 18.09 11.01 -0.49
N GLY A 49 16.75 10.97 -0.52
CA GLY A 49 15.91 12.00 -1.14
C GLY A 49 16.13 13.38 -0.50
N TYR A 50 16.10 13.45 0.83
CA TYR A 50 16.35 14.71 1.55
C TYR A 50 17.81 15.15 1.48
N ALA A 51 18.78 14.23 1.47
CA ALA A 51 20.20 14.57 1.34
C ALA A 51 20.52 15.36 0.07
N SER A 52 19.77 15.15 -1.02
CA SER A 52 19.91 15.95 -2.23
C SER A 52 19.42 17.40 -2.06
N ARG A 53 18.45 17.65 -1.16
CA ARG A 53 17.88 18.98 -0.86
C ARG A 53 18.68 19.72 0.23
N TYR A 54 19.33 18.96 1.12
CA TYR A 54 20.06 19.47 2.28
C TYR A 54 21.55 19.06 2.25
N PRO A 55 22.34 19.47 1.22
CA PRO A 55 23.72 19.01 1.04
C PRO A 55 24.70 19.46 2.13
N MET A 56 24.32 20.45 2.93
CA MET A 56 25.07 21.00 4.07
C MET A 56 24.89 20.19 5.35
N LEU A 57 23.85 19.36 5.46
CA LEU A 57 23.59 18.54 6.64
C LEU A 57 24.32 17.19 6.50
N GLY A 58 24.79 16.65 7.64
CA GLY A 58 25.38 15.32 7.67
C GLY A 58 24.33 14.24 7.36
N ARG A 59 24.71 13.21 6.58
CA ARG A 59 23.78 12.12 6.22
C ARG A 59 23.13 11.45 7.43
N GLU A 60 23.89 11.28 8.52
CA GLU A 60 23.38 10.70 9.75
C GLU A 60 22.35 11.60 10.44
N GLN A 61 22.51 12.93 10.38
CA GLN A 61 21.54 13.88 10.92
C GLN A 61 20.21 13.79 10.16
N ILE A 62 20.27 13.79 8.83
CA ILE A 62 19.09 13.63 7.98
C ILE A 62 18.39 12.31 8.29
N ARG A 63 19.16 11.21 8.35
CA ARG A 63 18.63 9.88 8.67
C ARG A 63 17.92 9.84 10.02
N ASN A 64 18.48 10.49 11.04
CA ASN A 64 17.87 10.55 12.36
C ASN A 64 16.56 11.32 12.37
N VAL A 65 16.45 12.44 11.63
CA VAL A 65 15.20 13.18 11.48
C VAL A 65 14.15 12.33 10.76
N VAL A 66 14.51 11.70 9.64
CA VAL A 66 13.58 10.83 8.89
C VAL A 66 13.06 9.70 9.79
N ARG A 67 13.94 9.03 10.56
CA ARG A 67 13.55 7.98 11.49
C ARG A 67 12.65 8.48 12.62
N ASP A 68 12.84 9.71 13.08
CA ASP A 68 12.01 10.32 14.14
C ASP A 68 10.59 10.66 13.65
N LYS A 69 10.43 10.96 12.36
CA LYS A 69 9.15 11.43 11.78
C LYS A 69 8.36 10.38 11.01
N ILE A 70 8.98 9.23 10.71
CA ILE A 70 8.30 8.09 10.06
C ILE A 70 8.19 6.96 11.07
N ASP A 71 7.02 6.86 11.71
CA ASP A 71 6.71 5.77 12.62
C ASP A 71 6.50 4.45 11.85
N PRO A 72 7.20 3.35 12.21
CA PRO A 72 7.04 2.06 11.55
C PRO A 72 5.59 1.53 11.58
N ASP A 73 4.93 1.64 12.73
CA ASP A 73 3.55 1.12 12.91
C ASP A 73 2.55 1.99 12.13
N GLY A 74 2.73 3.31 12.17
CA GLY A 74 1.99 4.24 11.33
C GLY A 74 2.15 3.95 9.83
N LEU A 75 3.38 3.72 9.36
CA LEU A 75 3.65 3.34 7.97
C LEU A 75 2.96 2.02 7.60
N LYS A 76 3.00 1.01 8.49
CA LYS A 76 2.30 -0.26 8.29
C LYS A 76 0.80 -0.02 8.13
N SER A 77 0.18 0.75 9.05
CA SER A 77 -1.25 1.06 9.00
C SER A 77 -1.64 1.77 7.69
N GLN A 78 -0.86 2.76 7.27
CA GLN A 78 -1.11 3.48 6.02
C GLN A 78 -1.04 2.56 4.80
N MET A 79 -0.05 1.65 4.77
CA MET A 79 0.03 0.66 3.70
C MET A 79 -1.15 -0.31 3.70
N VAL A 80 -1.65 -0.72 4.88
CA VAL A 80 -2.86 -1.55 4.98
C VAL A 80 -4.07 -0.84 4.40
N ASP A 81 -4.33 0.39 4.83
CA ASP A 81 -5.48 1.18 4.37
C ASP A 81 -5.45 1.38 2.85
N ILE A 82 -4.28 1.76 2.31
CA ILE A 82 -4.12 1.97 0.86
C ILE A 82 -4.36 0.67 0.08
N TYR A 83 -3.81 -0.46 0.52
CA TYR A 83 -4.03 -1.72 -0.20
C TYR A 83 -5.49 -2.21 -0.08
N ALA A 84 -6.13 -2.02 1.07
CA ALA A 84 -7.52 -2.39 1.28
C ALA A 84 -8.49 -1.55 0.43
N ASP A 85 -8.17 -0.28 0.19
CA ASP A 85 -8.96 0.63 -0.66
C ASP A 85 -8.87 0.29 -2.15
N HIS A 86 -7.74 -0.26 -2.60
CA HIS A 86 -7.51 -0.56 -4.01
C HIS A 86 -7.80 -1.99 -4.41
N PHE A 87 -7.74 -2.95 -3.48
CA PHE A 87 -7.87 -4.38 -3.77
C PHE A 87 -8.96 -5.04 -2.94
N ASP A 88 -9.69 -5.96 -3.55
CA ASP A 88 -10.64 -6.81 -2.82
C ASP A 88 -9.94 -8.04 -2.19
N ASN A 89 -10.65 -8.77 -1.35
CA ASN A 89 -10.09 -9.94 -0.65
C ASN A 89 -9.50 -11.00 -1.57
N ASN A 90 -10.11 -11.27 -2.72
CA ASN A 90 -9.64 -12.31 -3.63
C ASN A 90 -8.35 -11.86 -4.31
N GLU A 91 -8.28 -10.58 -4.67
CA GLU A 91 -7.09 -9.95 -5.22
C GLU A 91 -5.95 -9.94 -4.20
N LEU A 92 -6.23 -9.52 -2.96
CA LEU A 92 -5.27 -9.55 -1.86
C LEU A 92 -4.80 -10.97 -1.55
N GLU A 93 -5.68 -11.97 -1.58
CA GLU A 93 -5.30 -13.38 -1.39
C GLU A 93 -4.34 -13.87 -2.49
N LEU A 94 -4.59 -13.48 -3.75
CA LEU A 94 -3.68 -13.79 -4.86
C LEU A 94 -2.32 -13.11 -4.69
N MET A 95 -2.31 -11.85 -4.24
CA MET A 95 -1.07 -11.12 -3.92
C MET A 95 -0.30 -11.80 -2.78
N ILE A 96 -0.98 -12.17 -1.69
CA ILE A 96 -0.38 -12.89 -0.55
C ILE A 96 0.24 -14.19 -1.03
N ARG A 97 -0.47 -14.96 -1.86
CA ARG A 97 0.01 -16.24 -2.39
C ARG A 97 1.23 -16.05 -3.28
N ALA A 98 1.21 -15.07 -4.17
CA ALA A 98 2.34 -14.73 -5.02
C ALA A 98 3.56 -14.26 -4.19
N ASN A 99 3.33 -13.50 -3.13
CA ASN A 99 4.38 -13.04 -2.23
C ASN A 99 4.99 -14.19 -1.38
N LYS A 100 4.17 -15.14 -0.92
CA LYS A 100 4.63 -16.33 -0.17
C LYS A 100 5.42 -17.32 -1.04
N TYR A 101 5.17 -17.36 -2.35
CA TYR A 101 5.82 -18.27 -3.30
C TYR A 101 6.41 -17.48 -4.49
N PRO A 102 7.49 -16.70 -4.29
CA PRO A 102 8.03 -15.80 -5.30
C PRO A 102 8.47 -16.54 -6.58
N GLU A 103 8.99 -17.77 -6.45
CA GLU A 103 9.38 -18.61 -7.59
C GLU A 103 8.18 -19.09 -8.43
N GLN A 104 6.97 -19.02 -7.88
CA GLN A 104 5.71 -19.38 -8.53
C GLN A 104 4.84 -18.17 -8.85
N ALA A 105 5.24 -16.96 -8.46
CA ALA A 105 4.42 -15.75 -8.57
C ALA A 105 3.88 -15.52 -9.99
N MET A 106 4.72 -15.68 -11.02
CA MET A 106 4.28 -15.55 -12.42
C MET A 106 3.23 -16.60 -12.79
N ALA A 107 3.36 -17.84 -12.31
CA ALA A 107 2.37 -18.89 -12.58
C ALA A 107 1.06 -18.64 -11.82
N ILE A 108 1.12 -18.16 -10.59
CA ILE A 108 -0.05 -17.80 -9.77
C ILE A 108 -0.84 -16.66 -10.42
N ILE A 109 -0.14 -15.61 -10.87
CA ILE A 109 -0.76 -14.41 -11.44
C ILE A 109 -1.17 -14.65 -12.90
N LEU A 110 -0.30 -15.18 -13.76
CA LEU A 110 -0.60 -15.30 -15.19
C LEU A 110 -1.29 -16.62 -15.57
N GLY A 111 -1.37 -17.57 -14.65
CA GLY A 111 -1.98 -18.89 -14.87
C GLY A 111 -3.52 -18.92 -14.77
N SER A 112 -4.14 -17.86 -14.24
CA SER A 112 -5.60 -17.77 -14.07
C SER A 112 -6.18 -16.52 -14.75
N LYS A 113 -7.49 -16.51 -15.00
CA LYS A 113 -8.18 -15.32 -15.54
C LYS A 113 -8.18 -14.19 -14.52
N GLU A 114 -8.40 -14.54 -13.26
CA GLU A 114 -8.45 -13.66 -12.11
C GLU A 114 -7.09 -13.01 -11.86
N GLY A 115 -6.00 -13.77 -11.90
CA GLY A 115 -4.65 -13.23 -11.74
C GLY A 115 -4.22 -12.32 -12.89
N ARG A 116 -4.64 -12.60 -14.14
CA ARG A 116 -4.40 -11.68 -15.27
C ARG A 116 -5.18 -10.37 -15.10
N ALA A 117 -6.43 -10.44 -14.66
CA ALA A 117 -7.23 -9.26 -14.34
C ALA A 117 -6.58 -8.44 -13.21
N LEU A 118 -6.05 -9.12 -12.17
CA LEU A 118 -5.29 -8.49 -11.10
C LEU A 118 -4.03 -7.79 -11.64
N ALA A 119 -3.26 -8.43 -12.51
CA ALA A 119 -2.06 -7.83 -13.11
C ALA A 119 -2.40 -6.56 -13.91
N GLU A 120 -3.48 -6.58 -14.70
CA GLU A 120 -3.96 -5.39 -15.40
C GLU A 120 -4.44 -4.29 -14.43
N LYS A 121 -5.12 -4.68 -13.35
CA LYS A 121 -5.59 -3.74 -12.33
C LYS A 121 -4.41 -3.07 -11.64
N VAL A 122 -3.41 -3.83 -11.20
CA VAL A 122 -2.18 -3.30 -10.58
C VAL A 122 -1.57 -2.21 -11.46
N LEU A 123 -1.43 -2.45 -12.76
CA LEU A 123 -0.90 -1.44 -13.70
C LEU A 123 -1.78 -0.19 -13.80
N LYS A 124 -3.11 -0.32 -13.70
CA LYS A 124 -4.06 0.80 -13.73
C LYS A 124 -4.03 1.61 -12.44
N VAL A 125 -3.95 0.95 -11.29
CA VAL A 125 -4.03 1.60 -9.97
C VAL A 125 -2.67 2.01 -9.41
N GLN A 126 -1.55 1.52 -9.96
CA GLN A 126 -0.20 1.82 -9.46
C GLN A 126 0.02 3.32 -9.26
N LYS A 127 -0.35 4.15 -10.25
CA LYS A 127 -0.21 5.60 -10.14
C LYS A 127 -1.04 6.16 -8.99
N LYS A 128 -2.26 5.67 -8.80
CA LYS A 128 -3.16 6.14 -7.73
C LYS A 128 -2.65 5.69 -6.35
N ILE A 129 -2.21 4.44 -6.20
CA ILE A 129 -1.54 3.95 -4.99
C ILE A 129 -0.33 4.82 -4.63
N SER A 130 0.51 5.18 -5.60
CA SER A 130 1.65 6.07 -5.34
C SER A 130 1.22 7.48 -4.92
N GLN A 131 0.11 7.99 -5.45
CA GLN A 131 -0.45 9.27 -5.03
C GLN A 131 -1.02 9.18 -3.60
N ASP A 132 -1.76 8.13 -3.29
CA ASP A 132 -2.37 7.94 -1.97
C ASP A 132 -1.29 7.74 -0.90
N MET A 133 -0.20 7.07 -1.24
CA MET A 133 0.98 6.99 -0.36
C MET A 133 1.61 8.36 -0.13
N GLN A 134 1.76 9.17 -1.17
CA GLN A 134 2.30 10.52 -1.03
C GLN A 134 1.39 11.42 -0.18
N GLU A 135 0.08 11.36 -0.40
CA GLU A 135 -0.92 12.09 0.37
C GLU A 135 -0.92 11.65 1.84
N SER A 136 -0.84 10.34 2.10
CA SER A 136 -0.78 9.76 3.45
C SER A 136 0.50 10.12 4.22
N MET A 137 1.61 10.37 3.50
CA MET A 137 2.89 10.76 4.09
C MET A 137 3.11 12.28 4.14
N ALA A 138 2.16 13.10 3.69
CA ALA A 138 2.34 14.55 3.57
C ALA A 138 2.67 15.22 4.91
N ASP A 139 1.95 14.88 5.98
CA ASP A 139 2.20 15.43 7.31
C ASP A 139 3.61 15.05 7.84
N SER A 140 4.07 13.83 7.54
CA SER A 140 5.43 13.39 7.87
C SER A 140 6.48 14.11 7.02
N ASP A 141 6.21 14.35 5.73
CA ASP A 141 7.12 15.10 4.85
C ASP A 141 7.29 16.54 5.35
N ASP A 142 6.18 17.23 5.65
CA ASP A 142 6.20 18.59 6.19
C ASP A 142 6.98 18.64 7.52
N ALA A 143 6.72 17.72 8.44
CA ALA A 143 7.45 17.65 9.72
C ALA A 143 8.94 17.34 9.56
N ILE A 144 9.33 16.58 8.54
CA ILE A 144 10.75 16.33 8.21
C ILE A 144 11.38 17.60 7.64
N VAL A 145 10.72 18.25 6.69
CA VAL A 145 11.21 19.49 6.06
C VAL A 145 11.42 20.57 7.10
N ASP A 146 10.43 20.82 7.97
CA ASP A 146 10.53 21.79 9.06
C ASP A 146 11.73 21.50 9.97
N ALA A 147 11.89 20.25 10.41
CA ALA A 147 12.99 19.86 11.28
C ALA A 147 14.36 19.98 10.59
N LEU A 148 14.45 19.71 9.28
CA LEU A 148 15.69 19.87 8.51
C LEU A 148 16.02 21.34 8.24
N ASP A 149 15.01 22.18 7.99
CA ASP A 149 15.17 23.62 7.84
C ASP A 149 15.64 24.28 9.15
N ASP A 150 15.11 23.85 10.30
CA ASP A 150 15.59 24.28 11.62
C ASP A 150 17.06 23.90 11.87
N LEU A 151 17.48 22.72 11.40
CA LEU A 151 18.88 22.27 11.52
C LEU A 151 19.84 23.02 10.59
N LYS A 152 19.33 23.54 9.47
CA LYS A 152 20.11 24.33 8.53
C LYS A 152 20.46 25.71 9.10
N GLY A 153 19.54 26.33 9.84
CA GLY A 153 19.66 27.71 10.35
C GLY A 153 19.26 28.78 9.33
#